data_AF-A0A6H9WKH0-F1
#
_entry.id   AF-A0A6H9WKH0-F1
#
_cell.length_a   1.000
_cell.length_b   1.000
_cell.length_c   1.000
_cell.angle_alpha   90.00
_cell.angle_beta   90.00
_cell.angle_gamma   90.00
#
_symmetry.space_group_name_H-M   'P 1'
#
loop_
_entity.id
_entity.type
_entity.pdbx_description
1 polymer ?
#
loop_
_entity_poly.entity_id
_entity_poly.type
_entity_poly.pdbx_seq_one_letter_code
_entity_poly.pdbx_strand_id
1 'polypeptide(L)'
;MATSIVRTEWFNLLNGNEENLRPLLSRIPAHELRSRPLLALLLGLCYISTDFQRLLKTRYFMIAVRSAQENPTDHAAIDLALIRATEATAYRLLGSPELGLAPARHAVRALESIALEDRSKIPHLPRVYCQAGITLYYGGDVDAALETFGMGLAEMAVAAQPASAFGNLSMLAGIHALEGRLPEAKSHVKYARTAVWSSEQRNSYTGTFYGVAEVILALEKFDAASARGRLNAMAHDRRTIEHWTAIARVEALIHLMEGTPGRALAKIDTFSELRGPEGRSRAVRADLSGTRALLQLALGNPLAAEAILRDDLAESPRGRINQARVELCLDRTGSALTALRSITNAHLPARLAAEAAALEAAVMLRISAKPRALGIIDHLGELLRSTQMLLPLALLPAHDHSRVVTALRKAGYAEVLDGSPVRSVLTTSTTGTPLTQRELTVLETFRTVPTVTEVAARLSVSSNTVKSHLRSVYRKFGVSKREDAIAVAISRHLFVDPD
;
A
#
# COMPACT_ATOMS: atom_id res chain seq x y z
N MET A 1 2.95 -38.37 21.93
CA MET A 1 4.30 -37.79 21.86
C MET A 1 4.43 -36.71 20.77
N ALA A 2 4.26 -37.03 19.48
CA ALA A 2 4.44 -36.06 18.38
C ALA A 2 3.62 -34.76 18.52
N THR A 3 2.33 -34.84 18.85
CA THR A 3 1.48 -33.64 19.07
C THR A 3 1.95 -32.78 20.25
N SER A 4 2.50 -33.39 21.30
CA SER A 4 3.02 -32.67 22.47
C SER A 4 4.34 -31.98 22.16
N ILE A 5 5.25 -32.64 21.44
CA ILE A 5 6.49 -32.01 20.96
C ILE A 5 6.14 -30.85 20.02
N VAL A 6 5.22 -31.06 19.09
CA VAL A 6 4.78 -30.02 18.17
C VAL A 6 4.07 -28.89 18.89
N ARG A 7 3.36 -29.14 20.00
CA ARG A 7 2.78 -28.09 20.85
C ARG A 7 3.84 -27.22 21.52
N THR A 8 4.90 -27.83 22.03
CA THR A 8 5.98 -27.14 22.77
C THR A 8 7.02 -26.52 21.84
N GLU A 9 7.29 -27.13 20.69
CA GLU A 9 8.38 -26.75 19.78
C GLU A 9 7.89 -26.28 18.40
N TRP A 10 6.58 -26.10 18.20
CA TRP A 10 5.93 -25.72 16.93
C TRP A 10 6.77 -24.75 16.08
N PHE A 11 7.12 -23.63 16.70
CA PHE A 11 7.75 -22.50 16.04
C PHE A 11 9.26 -22.70 15.87
N ASN A 12 9.90 -23.52 16.70
CA ASN A 12 11.32 -23.87 16.57
C ASN A 12 11.50 -24.91 15.45
N LEU A 13 10.56 -25.83 15.31
CA LEU A 13 10.51 -26.81 14.22
C LEU A 13 10.36 -26.14 12.85
N LEU A 14 9.67 -24.99 12.77
CA LEU A 14 9.52 -24.22 11.54
C LEU A 14 10.72 -23.34 11.18
N ASN A 15 11.73 -23.20 12.05
CA ASN A 15 12.87 -22.32 11.80
C ASN A 15 13.98 -23.05 11.04
N GLY A 16 13.81 -23.25 9.73
CA GLY A 16 14.84 -23.79 8.83
C GLY A 16 15.03 -25.31 8.85
N ASN A 17 14.11 -26.06 9.49
CA ASN A 17 14.15 -27.52 9.55
C ASN A 17 13.12 -28.19 8.63
N GLU A 18 12.49 -27.46 7.71
CA GLU A 18 11.35 -27.97 6.93
C GLU A 18 11.73 -29.18 6.05
N GLU A 19 12.94 -29.19 5.48
CA GLU A 19 13.43 -30.30 4.66
C GLU A 19 13.63 -31.59 5.48
N ASN A 20 14.02 -31.46 6.75
CA ASN A 20 14.20 -32.58 7.67
C ASN A 20 12.86 -33.05 8.28
N LEU A 21 11.93 -32.12 8.53
CA LEU A 21 10.60 -32.41 9.07
C LEU A 21 9.68 -33.06 8.05
N ARG A 22 9.74 -32.64 6.79
CA ARG A 22 8.87 -33.14 5.71
C ARG A 22 8.85 -34.66 5.59
N PRO A 23 9.98 -35.38 5.46
CA PRO A 23 9.97 -36.84 5.34
C PRO A 23 9.47 -37.54 6.62
N LEU A 24 9.65 -36.94 7.80
CA LEU A 24 9.15 -37.47 9.07
C LEU A 24 7.63 -37.34 9.18
N LEU A 25 7.10 -36.14 8.92
CA LEU A 25 5.67 -35.86 8.99
C LEU A 25 4.88 -36.55 7.86
N SER A 26 5.50 -36.74 6.69
CA SER A 26 4.86 -37.43 5.55
C SER A 26 4.62 -38.93 5.80
N ARG A 27 5.24 -39.51 6.84
CA ARG A 27 4.96 -40.89 7.27
C ARG A 27 3.64 -41.03 8.04
N ILE A 28 3.06 -39.91 8.50
CA ILE A 28 1.80 -39.92 9.24
C ILE A 28 0.65 -40.19 8.26
N PRO A 29 -0.15 -41.26 8.45
CA PRO A 29 -1.28 -41.55 7.59
C PRO A 29 -2.30 -40.40 7.54
N ALA A 30 -2.86 -40.14 6.36
CA ALA A 30 -3.79 -39.03 6.14
C ALA A 30 -5.07 -39.10 7.02
N HIS A 31 -5.47 -40.29 7.47
CA HIS A 31 -6.61 -40.44 8.38
C HIS A 31 -6.27 -40.00 9.81
N GLU A 32 -5.04 -40.19 10.27
CA GLU A 32 -4.57 -39.72 11.58
C GLU A 32 -4.43 -38.19 11.63
N LEU A 33 -4.10 -37.55 10.50
CA LEU A 33 -4.02 -36.09 10.42
C LEU A 33 -5.38 -35.41 10.59
N ARG A 34 -6.50 -36.11 10.32
CA ARG A 34 -7.86 -35.56 10.47
C ARG A 34 -8.24 -35.27 11.92
N SER A 35 -7.56 -35.87 12.90
CA SER A 35 -7.76 -35.59 14.32
C SER A 35 -6.65 -34.74 14.93
N ARG A 36 -5.72 -34.20 14.12
CA ARG A 36 -4.51 -33.50 14.58
C ARG A 36 -4.26 -32.23 13.76
N PRO A 37 -4.97 -31.12 14.04
CA PRO A 37 -4.95 -29.93 13.18
C PRO A 37 -3.57 -29.27 13.11
N LEU A 38 -2.82 -29.26 14.23
CA LEU A 38 -1.46 -28.76 14.28
C LEU A 38 -0.55 -29.54 13.33
N LEU A 39 -0.51 -30.88 13.40
CA LEU A 39 0.36 -31.67 12.52
C LEU A 39 0.00 -31.49 11.05
N ALA A 40 -1.29 -31.35 10.73
CA ALA A 40 -1.73 -31.07 9.37
C ALA A 40 -1.25 -29.69 8.89
N LEU A 41 -1.36 -28.63 9.71
CA LEU A 41 -0.83 -27.32 9.36
C LEU A 41 0.70 -27.36 9.19
N LEU A 42 1.43 -28.02 10.08
CA LEU A 42 2.90 -28.09 10.05
C LEU A 42 3.39 -28.74 8.76
N LEU A 43 2.76 -29.87 8.40
CA LEU A 43 3.05 -30.56 7.15
C LEU A 43 2.72 -29.68 5.94
N GLY A 44 1.60 -28.94 5.97
CA GLY A 44 1.27 -27.96 4.94
C GLY A 44 2.33 -26.85 4.80
N LEU A 45 2.84 -26.33 5.93
CA LEU A 45 3.91 -25.33 5.95
C LEU A 45 5.23 -25.88 5.37
N CYS A 46 5.58 -27.14 5.64
CA CYS A 46 6.75 -27.80 5.03
C CYS A 46 6.68 -27.92 3.50
N TYR A 47 5.48 -27.79 2.92
CA TYR A 47 5.24 -27.77 1.47
C TYR A 47 5.11 -26.35 0.89
N ILE A 48 5.18 -25.29 1.71
CA ILE A 48 5.20 -23.89 1.21
C ILE A 48 6.46 -23.63 0.37
N SER A 49 7.61 -24.16 0.78
CA SER A 49 8.91 -23.93 0.13
C SER A 49 9.14 -24.73 -1.15
N THR A 50 8.22 -25.63 -1.52
CA THR A 50 8.34 -26.49 -2.71
C THR A 50 7.40 -26.06 -3.83
N ASP A 51 7.97 -25.44 -4.86
CA ASP A 51 7.25 -24.83 -6.00
C ASP A 51 6.29 -25.79 -6.73
N PHE A 52 6.60 -27.09 -6.77
CA PHE A 52 5.84 -28.10 -7.52
C PHE A 52 4.70 -28.76 -6.71
N GLN A 53 4.56 -28.47 -5.41
CA GLN A 53 3.66 -29.20 -4.50
C GLN A 53 2.54 -28.33 -3.92
N ARG A 54 2.16 -27.25 -4.63
CA ARG A 54 1.11 -26.29 -4.22
C ARG A 54 -0.23 -26.97 -3.88
N LEU A 55 -0.62 -28.01 -4.62
CA LEU A 55 -1.84 -28.78 -4.36
C LEU A 55 -1.78 -29.55 -3.02
N LEU A 56 -0.60 -30.05 -2.64
CA LEU A 56 -0.41 -30.74 -1.36
C LEU A 56 -0.51 -29.76 -0.19
N LYS A 57 0.10 -28.56 -0.31
CA LYS A 57 -0.06 -27.47 0.65
C LYS A 57 -1.54 -27.19 0.92
N THR A 58 -2.31 -26.91 -0.15
CA THR A 58 -3.75 -26.63 -0.06
C THR A 58 -4.52 -27.77 0.61
N ARG A 59 -4.21 -29.03 0.25
CA ARG A 59 -4.84 -30.20 0.85
C ARG A 59 -4.62 -30.29 2.36
N TYR A 60 -3.38 -30.10 2.82
CA TYR A 60 -3.06 -30.18 4.25
C TYR A 60 -3.65 -29.03 5.05
N PHE A 61 -3.72 -27.81 4.49
CA PHE A 61 -4.44 -26.70 5.13
C PHE A 61 -5.93 -26.98 5.26
N MET A 62 -6.56 -27.58 4.24
CA MET A 62 -7.97 -28.00 4.33
C MET A 62 -8.20 -29.10 5.36
N ILE A 63 -7.25 -30.04 5.52
CA ILE A 63 -7.30 -31.04 6.60
C ILE A 63 -7.19 -30.35 7.97
N ALA A 64 -6.30 -29.37 8.12
CA ALA A 64 -6.14 -28.62 9.36
C ALA A 64 -7.44 -27.87 9.75
N VAL A 65 -8.09 -27.19 8.79
CA VAL A 65 -9.37 -26.50 9.01
C VAL A 65 -10.46 -27.47 9.47
N ARG A 66 -10.69 -28.56 8.73
CA ARG A 66 -11.74 -29.54 9.10
C ARG A 66 -11.47 -30.17 10.46
N SER A 67 -10.22 -30.53 10.71
CA SER A 67 -9.79 -31.12 11.98
C SER A 67 -10.00 -30.17 13.18
N ALA A 68 -9.80 -28.87 12.98
CA ALA A 68 -10.03 -27.84 13.99
C ALA A 68 -11.52 -27.59 14.28
N GLN A 69 -12.40 -27.85 13.30
CA GLN A 69 -13.85 -27.72 13.44
C GLN A 69 -14.48 -28.95 14.12
N GLU A 70 -13.99 -30.15 13.79
CA GLU A 70 -14.55 -31.43 14.26
C GLU A 70 -14.13 -31.83 15.69
N ASN A 71 -13.13 -31.20 16.30
CA ASN A 71 -12.65 -31.52 17.65
C ASN A 71 -12.96 -30.44 18.73
N PRO A 72 -14.22 -30.17 19.08
CA PRO A 72 -14.55 -29.39 20.27
C PRO A 72 -14.65 -30.32 21.49
N THR A 73 -13.53 -30.79 22.04
CA THR A 73 -13.53 -31.46 23.36
C THR A 73 -12.92 -30.56 24.44
N ASP A 74 -13.02 -30.99 25.70
CA ASP A 74 -12.64 -30.28 26.94
C ASP A 74 -11.12 -30.00 27.00
N HIS A 75 -10.68 -29.01 26.22
CA HIS A 75 -9.29 -28.65 26.05
C HIS A 75 -8.91 -27.52 27.01
N ALA A 76 -7.70 -27.58 27.57
CA ALA A 76 -7.09 -26.43 28.24
C ALA A 76 -7.12 -25.22 27.30
N ALA A 77 -7.32 -24.01 27.85
CA ALA A 77 -7.51 -22.78 27.08
C ALA A 77 -6.44 -22.54 25.99
N ILE A 78 -5.18 -22.92 26.26
CA ILE A 78 -4.09 -22.83 25.29
C ILE A 78 -4.25 -23.76 24.08
N ASP A 79 -4.80 -24.96 24.28
CA ASP A 79 -5.02 -25.93 23.20
C ASP A 79 -6.12 -25.43 22.27
N LEU A 80 -7.20 -24.88 22.84
CA LEU A 80 -8.24 -24.21 22.07
C LEU A 80 -7.68 -23.02 21.28
N ALA A 81 -6.85 -22.19 21.91
CA ALA A 81 -6.20 -21.06 21.25
C ALA A 81 -5.34 -21.50 20.05
N LEU A 82 -4.51 -22.53 20.23
CA LEU A 82 -3.66 -23.07 19.17
C LEU A 82 -4.46 -23.65 18.01
N ILE A 83 -5.54 -24.40 18.29
CA ILE A 83 -6.43 -24.97 17.28
C ILE A 83 -7.09 -23.85 16.46
N ARG A 84 -7.62 -22.83 17.13
CA ARG A 84 -8.32 -21.71 16.46
C ARG A 84 -7.36 -20.79 15.71
N ALA A 85 -6.17 -20.53 16.24
CA ALA A 85 -5.13 -19.79 15.53
C ALA A 85 -4.63 -20.56 14.29
N THR A 86 -4.58 -21.89 14.36
CA THR A 86 -4.25 -22.78 13.24
C THR A 86 -5.31 -22.69 12.14
N GLU A 87 -6.59 -22.78 12.51
CA GLU A 87 -7.71 -22.61 11.58
C GLU A 87 -7.66 -21.24 10.87
N ALA A 88 -7.48 -20.16 11.65
CA ALA A 88 -7.34 -18.80 11.14
C ALA A 88 -6.16 -18.66 10.16
N THR A 89 -5.00 -19.20 10.53
CA THR A 89 -3.79 -19.20 9.69
C THR A 89 -3.99 -19.98 8.40
N ALA A 90 -4.65 -21.14 8.47
CA ALA A 90 -4.93 -21.94 7.29
C ALA A 90 -5.84 -21.21 6.29
N TYR A 91 -6.93 -20.56 6.75
CA TYR A 91 -7.78 -19.73 5.89
C TYR A 91 -7.01 -18.60 5.21
N ARG A 92 -6.17 -17.89 5.97
CA ARG A 92 -5.31 -16.84 5.44
C ARG A 92 -4.34 -17.36 4.38
N LEU A 93 -3.65 -18.47 4.63
CA LEU A 93 -2.69 -19.06 3.68
C LEU A 93 -3.37 -19.70 2.45
N LEU A 94 -4.68 -19.98 2.53
CA LEU A 94 -5.52 -20.37 1.41
C LEU A 94 -6.02 -19.17 0.58
N GLY A 95 -5.75 -17.93 1.01
CA GLY A 95 -6.18 -16.71 0.32
C GLY A 95 -7.61 -16.29 0.65
N SER A 96 -8.15 -16.69 1.79
CA SER A 96 -9.48 -16.30 2.28
C SER A 96 -9.41 -15.83 3.74
N PRO A 97 -8.63 -14.76 4.04
CA PRO A 97 -8.42 -14.30 5.40
C PRO A 97 -9.71 -13.85 6.11
N GLU A 98 -10.75 -13.47 5.37
CA GLU A 98 -12.06 -13.08 5.91
C GLU A 98 -12.73 -14.24 6.65
N LEU A 99 -12.59 -15.48 6.14
CA LEU A 99 -13.07 -16.69 6.82
C LEU A 99 -12.27 -16.98 8.10
N GLY A 100 -11.05 -16.45 8.19
CA GLY A 100 -10.17 -16.56 9.36
C GLY A 100 -10.50 -15.60 10.50
N LEU A 101 -11.38 -14.60 10.29
CA LEU A 101 -11.69 -13.58 11.31
C LEU A 101 -12.31 -14.18 12.58
N ALA A 102 -13.34 -14.99 12.44
CA ALA A 102 -14.02 -15.62 13.57
C ALA A 102 -13.07 -16.54 14.38
N PRO A 103 -12.35 -17.50 13.77
CA PRO A 103 -11.40 -18.33 14.52
C PRO A 103 -10.24 -17.52 15.11
N ALA A 104 -9.78 -16.43 14.46
CA ALA A 104 -8.76 -15.56 15.06
C ALA A 104 -9.26 -14.91 16.36
N ARG A 105 -10.47 -14.34 16.37
CA ARG A 105 -11.05 -13.78 17.61
C ARG A 105 -11.29 -14.85 18.68
N HIS A 106 -11.67 -16.06 18.28
CA HIS A 106 -11.84 -17.16 19.21
C HIS A 106 -10.51 -17.56 19.85
N ALA A 107 -9.42 -17.56 19.07
CA ALA A 107 -8.09 -17.80 19.59
C ALA A 107 -7.68 -16.73 20.61
N VAL A 108 -7.91 -15.46 20.31
CA VAL A 108 -7.63 -14.33 21.22
C VAL A 108 -8.38 -14.49 22.54
N ARG A 109 -9.70 -14.72 22.50
CA ARG A 109 -10.50 -14.93 23.72
C ARG A 109 -10.04 -16.14 24.53
N ALA A 110 -9.64 -17.23 23.86
CA ALA A 110 -9.09 -18.39 24.54
C ALA A 110 -7.76 -18.06 25.24
N LEU A 111 -6.87 -17.28 24.61
CA LEU A 111 -5.63 -16.81 25.25
C LEU A 111 -5.92 -15.91 26.47
N GLU A 112 -6.90 -15.01 26.37
CA GLU A 112 -7.30 -14.13 27.45
C GLU A 112 -7.87 -14.89 28.66
N SER A 113 -8.52 -16.03 28.44
CA SER A 113 -9.06 -16.88 29.51
C SER A 113 -7.99 -17.64 30.32
N ILE A 114 -6.72 -17.61 29.90
CA ILE A 114 -5.60 -18.23 30.63
C ILE A 114 -5.27 -17.36 31.86
N ALA A 115 -5.30 -17.97 33.05
CA ALA A 115 -4.94 -17.33 34.31
C ALA A 115 -3.53 -16.72 34.26
N LEU A 116 -3.35 -15.53 34.85
CA LEU A 116 -2.10 -14.78 34.81
C LEU A 116 -0.90 -15.59 35.31
N GLU A 117 -1.07 -16.38 36.38
CA GLU A 117 0.00 -17.23 36.93
C GLU A 117 0.47 -18.31 35.94
N ASP A 118 -0.43 -18.80 35.08
CA ASP A 118 -0.15 -19.87 34.12
C ASP A 118 0.45 -19.35 32.81
N ARG A 119 0.30 -18.06 32.49
CA ARG A 119 0.83 -17.46 31.25
C ARG A 119 2.36 -17.56 31.18
N SER A 120 3.04 -17.38 32.30
CA SER A 120 4.51 -17.52 32.40
C SER A 120 5.03 -18.91 31.98
N LYS A 121 4.19 -19.95 32.09
CA LYS A 121 4.50 -21.34 31.75
C LYS A 121 4.39 -21.63 30.24
N ILE A 122 3.87 -20.68 29.46
CA ILE A 122 3.57 -20.84 28.03
C ILE A 122 4.42 -19.85 27.21
N PRO A 123 5.67 -20.21 26.84
CA PRO A 123 6.62 -19.27 26.22
C PRO A 123 6.22 -18.78 24.82
N HIS A 124 5.28 -19.46 24.15
CA HIS A 124 4.85 -19.14 22.78
C HIS A 124 3.58 -18.29 22.69
N LEU A 125 3.00 -17.84 23.81
CA LEU A 125 1.80 -16.97 23.80
C LEU A 125 1.94 -15.78 22.85
N PRO A 126 3.06 -15.02 22.83
CA PRO A 126 3.21 -13.90 21.92
C PRO A 126 3.07 -14.28 20.44
N ARG A 127 3.50 -15.50 20.07
CA ARG A 127 3.44 -15.98 18.68
C ARG A 127 2.01 -16.34 18.26
N VAL A 128 1.21 -16.88 19.19
CA VAL A 128 -0.21 -17.19 18.92
C VAL A 128 -1.00 -15.90 18.71
N TYR A 129 -0.79 -14.91 19.59
CA TYR A 129 -1.33 -13.54 19.39
C TYR A 129 -0.92 -12.98 18.03
N CYS A 130 0.36 -13.09 17.66
CA CYS A 130 0.86 -12.60 16.38
C CYS A 130 0.14 -13.26 15.18
N GLN A 131 -0.03 -14.59 15.17
CA GLN A 131 -0.70 -15.29 14.06
C GLN A 131 -2.20 -14.97 13.96
N ALA A 132 -2.88 -14.80 15.11
CA ALA A 132 -4.26 -14.33 15.14
C ALA A 132 -4.35 -12.89 14.61
N GLY A 133 -3.48 -11.99 15.08
CA GLY A 133 -3.42 -10.59 14.66
C GLY A 133 -3.14 -10.43 13.16
N ILE A 134 -2.21 -11.21 12.58
CA ILE A 134 -1.95 -11.19 11.14
C ILE A 134 -3.21 -11.57 10.35
N THR A 135 -3.98 -12.54 10.85
CA THR A 135 -5.25 -12.94 10.21
C THR A 135 -6.31 -11.85 10.31
N LEU A 136 -6.45 -11.19 11.47
CA LEU A 136 -7.35 -10.04 11.64
C LEU A 136 -6.99 -8.89 10.69
N TYR A 137 -5.69 -8.58 10.57
CA TYR A 137 -5.19 -7.54 9.68
C TYR A 137 -5.54 -7.82 8.21
N TYR A 138 -5.22 -9.03 7.72
CA TYR A 138 -5.53 -9.39 6.33
C TYR A 138 -7.02 -9.63 6.08
N GLY A 139 -7.80 -9.96 7.11
CA GLY A 139 -9.26 -10.03 7.04
C GLY A 139 -9.93 -8.65 7.11
N GLY A 140 -9.16 -7.57 7.25
CA GLY A 140 -9.64 -6.19 7.17
C GLY A 140 -10.04 -5.56 8.51
N ASP A 141 -9.94 -6.28 9.64
CA ASP A 141 -10.16 -5.69 10.97
C ASP A 141 -8.83 -5.22 11.58
N VAL A 142 -8.42 -4.02 11.18
CA VAL A 142 -7.13 -3.45 11.57
C VAL A 142 -7.09 -3.05 13.05
N ASP A 143 -8.20 -2.56 13.61
CA ASP A 143 -8.25 -2.14 15.01
C ASP A 143 -8.10 -3.35 15.94
N ALA A 144 -8.85 -4.43 15.71
CA ALA A 144 -8.69 -5.65 16.48
C ALA A 144 -7.30 -6.28 16.27
N ALA A 145 -6.72 -6.14 15.08
CA ALA A 145 -5.35 -6.61 14.83
C ALA A 145 -4.33 -5.84 15.68
N LEU A 146 -4.38 -4.50 15.70
CA LEU A 146 -3.50 -3.66 16.50
C LEU A 146 -3.61 -3.97 18.00
N GLU A 147 -4.83 -4.13 18.51
CA GLU A 147 -5.08 -4.55 19.90
C GLU A 147 -4.45 -5.92 20.18
N THR A 148 -4.66 -6.88 19.28
CA THR A 148 -4.12 -8.24 19.39
C THR A 148 -2.59 -8.26 19.42
N PHE A 149 -1.93 -7.46 18.57
CA PHE A 149 -0.48 -7.34 18.61
C PHE A 149 0.00 -6.65 19.89
N GLY A 150 -0.73 -5.64 20.38
CA GLY A 150 -0.46 -4.99 21.67
C GLY A 150 -0.49 -5.98 22.83
N MET A 151 -1.52 -6.83 22.89
CA MET A 151 -1.62 -7.92 23.87
C MET A 151 -0.43 -8.88 23.75
N GLY A 152 -0.12 -9.36 22.54
CA GLY A 152 1.01 -10.25 22.31
C GLY A 152 2.37 -9.64 22.67
N LEU A 153 2.52 -8.32 22.54
CA LEU A 153 3.73 -7.60 22.97
C LEU A 153 3.78 -7.44 24.49
N ALA A 154 2.66 -7.21 25.16
CA ALA A 154 2.57 -7.06 26.62
C ALA A 154 2.99 -8.33 27.37
N GLU A 155 2.78 -9.51 26.78
CA GLU A 155 3.24 -10.79 27.32
C GLU A 155 4.76 -10.85 27.53
N MET A 156 5.56 -9.97 26.91
CA MET A 156 6.99 -9.85 27.18
C MET A 156 7.33 -9.58 28.65
N ALA A 157 6.45 -8.90 29.39
CA ALA A 157 6.67 -8.61 30.81
C ALA A 157 6.67 -9.87 31.68
N VAL A 158 6.07 -10.96 31.18
CA VAL A 158 5.85 -12.22 31.91
C VAL A 158 6.54 -13.39 31.22
N ALA A 159 6.90 -13.25 29.94
CA ALA A 159 7.49 -14.32 29.14
C ALA A 159 8.97 -14.56 29.45
N ALA A 160 9.33 -15.83 29.62
CA ALA A 160 10.72 -16.27 29.77
C ALA A 160 11.59 -16.03 28.51
N GLN A 161 10.97 -15.76 27.34
CA GLN A 161 11.66 -15.55 26.06
C GLN A 161 11.14 -14.28 25.36
N PRO A 162 11.76 -13.11 25.59
CA PRO A 162 11.38 -11.84 24.94
C PRO A 162 11.34 -11.94 23.41
N ALA A 163 12.20 -12.78 22.83
CA ALA A 163 12.35 -12.99 21.39
C ALA A 163 11.07 -13.43 20.66
N SER A 164 10.13 -14.10 21.33
CA SER A 164 8.92 -14.63 20.67
C SER A 164 7.90 -13.53 20.33
N ALA A 165 8.01 -12.35 20.94
CA ALA A 165 7.11 -11.22 20.75
C ALA A 165 7.49 -10.27 19.60
N PHE A 166 8.66 -10.44 18.98
CA PHE A 166 9.15 -9.50 17.96
C PHE A 166 8.20 -9.35 16.77
N GLY A 167 7.52 -10.42 16.36
CA GLY A 167 6.52 -10.37 15.29
C GLY A 167 5.39 -9.37 15.59
N ASN A 168 4.92 -9.29 16.84
CA ASN A 168 3.90 -8.32 17.24
C ASN A 168 4.41 -6.89 17.12
N LEU A 169 5.62 -6.62 17.64
CA LEU A 169 6.29 -5.32 17.53
C LEU A 169 6.48 -4.88 16.07
N SER A 170 6.92 -5.83 15.23
CA SER A 170 7.12 -5.64 13.79
C SER A 170 5.83 -5.26 13.10
N MET A 171 4.74 -6.00 13.33
CA MET A 171 3.42 -5.70 12.76
C MET A 171 2.88 -4.34 13.22
N LEU A 172 2.94 -4.02 14.52
CA LEU A 172 2.56 -2.71 15.05
C LEU A 172 3.31 -1.57 14.35
N ALA A 173 4.64 -1.68 14.24
CA ALA A 173 5.46 -0.67 13.58
C ALA A 173 5.04 -0.44 12.13
N GLY A 174 4.86 -1.52 11.36
CA GLY A 174 4.53 -1.43 9.94
C GLY A 174 3.11 -0.94 9.69
N ILE A 175 2.11 -1.40 10.46
CA ILE A 175 0.72 -0.96 10.31
C ILE A 175 0.61 0.53 10.64
N HIS A 176 1.17 0.98 11.76
CA HIS A 176 1.19 2.41 12.11
C HIS A 176 1.84 3.27 11.01
N ALA A 177 2.95 2.82 10.42
CA ALA A 177 3.59 3.52 9.32
C ALA A 177 2.70 3.60 8.07
N LEU A 178 2.09 2.48 7.67
CA LEU A 178 1.20 2.41 6.51
C LEU A 178 -0.08 3.23 6.70
N GLU A 179 -0.60 3.34 7.92
CA GLU A 179 -1.78 4.13 8.26
C GLU A 179 -1.51 5.61 8.51
N GLY A 180 -0.25 6.03 8.60
CA GLY A 180 0.14 7.42 8.82
C GLY A 180 0.25 7.84 10.29
N ARG A 181 0.26 6.88 11.22
CA ARG A 181 0.54 7.07 12.65
C ARG A 181 2.06 7.07 12.88
N LEU A 182 2.75 8.04 12.28
CA LEU A 182 4.22 8.04 12.22
C LEU A 182 4.91 8.18 13.59
N PRO A 183 4.42 8.98 14.55
CA PRO A 183 5.00 9.03 15.90
C PRO A 183 5.03 7.65 16.58
N GLU A 184 3.94 6.91 16.49
CA GLU A 184 3.80 5.55 17.01
C GLU A 184 4.75 4.60 16.27
N ALA A 185 4.78 4.65 14.93
CA ALA A 185 5.70 3.84 14.14
C ALA A 185 7.17 4.09 14.53
N LYS A 186 7.57 5.36 14.72
CA LYS A 186 8.92 5.74 15.18
C LYS A 186 9.24 5.17 16.55
N SER A 187 8.28 5.21 17.48
CA SER A 187 8.46 4.63 18.82
C SER A 187 8.72 3.11 18.76
N HIS A 188 7.90 2.38 17.99
CA HIS A 188 8.08 0.94 17.81
C HIS A 188 9.38 0.58 17.08
N VAL A 189 9.74 1.32 16.02
CA VAL A 189 11.03 1.15 15.32
C VAL A 189 12.22 1.42 16.25
N LYS A 190 12.14 2.46 17.09
CA LYS A 190 13.17 2.74 18.10
C LYS A 190 13.32 1.56 19.07
N TYR A 191 12.21 1.00 19.53
CA TYR A 191 12.24 -0.17 20.41
C TYR A 191 12.79 -1.42 19.72
N ALA A 192 12.44 -1.66 18.45
CA ALA A 192 12.94 -2.77 17.63
C ALA A 192 14.46 -2.73 17.38
N ARG A 193 15.08 -1.55 17.48
CA ARG A 193 16.53 -1.35 17.35
C ARG A 193 17.32 -1.56 18.65
N THR A 194 16.64 -1.75 19.79
CA THR A 194 17.32 -2.04 21.06
C THR A 194 18.02 -3.41 21.04
N ALA A 195 18.94 -3.62 21.98
CA ALA A 195 19.69 -4.87 22.13
C ALA A 195 18.83 -6.09 22.51
N VAL A 196 17.54 -5.89 22.82
CA VAL A 196 16.58 -6.97 23.10
C VAL A 196 16.37 -7.87 21.87
N TRP A 197 16.55 -7.33 20.67
CA TRP A 197 16.18 -7.98 19.41
C TRP A 197 17.41 -8.26 18.54
N SER A 198 17.47 -9.45 17.94
CA SER A 198 18.58 -9.82 17.06
C SER A 198 18.44 -9.20 15.66
N SER A 199 19.56 -9.14 14.94
CA SER A 199 19.57 -8.73 13.53
C SER A 199 18.80 -9.72 12.65
N GLU A 200 18.89 -11.01 12.96
CA GLU A 200 18.15 -12.07 12.26
C GLU A 200 16.63 -11.88 12.39
N GLN A 201 16.13 -11.56 13.58
CA GLN A 201 14.71 -11.25 13.77
C GLN A 201 14.28 -10.06 12.93
N ARG A 202 15.07 -8.97 12.94
CA ARG A 202 14.80 -7.77 12.14
C ARG A 202 14.78 -8.02 10.63
N ASN A 203 15.53 -9.01 10.14
CA ASN A 203 15.70 -9.23 8.70
C ASN A 203 14.93 -10.45 8.17
N SER A 204 14.52 -11.39 9.03
CA SER A 204 13.72 -12.58 8.68
C SER A 204 12.23 -12.27 8.62
N TYR A 205 11.42 -13.27 8.27
CA TYR A 205 9.94 -13.16 8.13
C TYR A 205 9.29 -12.36 9.27
N THR A 206 9.71 -12.58 10.52
CA THR A 206 9.13 -11.86 11.67
C THR A 206 9.38 -10.35 11.65
N GLY A 207 10.43 -9.89 10.98
CA GLY A 207 10.81 -8.48 10.84
C GLY A 207 10.30 -7.79 9.59
N THR A 208 9.46 -8.45 8.77
CA THR A 208 8.99 -7.88 7.51
C THR A 208 8.31 -6.52 7.70
N PHE A 209 7.37 -6.41 8.63
CA PHE A 209 6.62 -5.16 8.86
C PHE A 209 7.46 -4.10 9.58
N TYR A 210 8.45 -4.48 10.39
CA TYR A 210 9.50 -3.56 10.85
C TYR A 210 10.29 -2.97 9.67
N GLY A 211 10.66 -3.80 8.68
CA GLY A 211 11.27 -3.32 7.43
C GLY A 211 10.38 -2.37 6.64
N VAL A 212 9.10 -2.70 6.48
CA VAL A 212 8.09 -1.83 5.87
C VAL A 212 8.01 -0.49 6.61
N ALA A 213 8.00 -0.50 7.94
CA ALA A 213 7.96 0.72 8.75
C ALA A 213 9.17 1.63 8.47
N GLU A 214 10.37 1.06 8.49
CA GLU A 214 11.59 1.81 8.22
C GLU A 214 11.66 2.36 6.79
N VAL A 215 11.19 1.59 5.81
CA VAL A 215 11.05 2.06 4.43
C VAL A 215 10.12 3.27 4.36
N ILE A 216 8.92 3.18 4.92
CA ILE A 216 7.97 4.30 4.92
C ILE A 216 8.55 5.51 5.65
N LEU A 217 9.15 5.33 6.83
CA LEU A 217 9.77 6.43 7.59
C LEU A 217 10.93 7.10 6.85
N ALA A 218 11.69 6.36 6.03
CA ALA A 218 12.72 6.92 5.17
C ALA A 218 12.11 7.68 3.98
N LEU A 219 11.05 7.15 3.37
CA LEU A 219 10.34 7.80 2.26
C LEU A 219 9.64 9.10 2.68
N GLU A 220 9.12 9.19 3.91
CA GLU A 220 8.57 10.45 4.46
C GLU A 220 9.65 11.54 4.62
N LYS A 221 10.92 11.15 4.66
CA LYS A 221 12.08 12.06 4.64
C LYS A 221 12.66 12.26 3.24
N PHE A 222 12.05 11.66 2.22
CA PHE A 222 12.55 11.62 0.83
C PHE A 222 13.95 10.97 0.70
N ASP A 223 14.29 10.07 1.61
CA ASP A 223 15.53 9.29 1.58
C ASP A 223 15.29 7.92 0.94
N ALA A 224 15.21 7.93 -0.40
CA ALA A 224 15.02 6.71 -1.18
C ALA A 224 16.19 5.72 -1.04
N ALA A 225 17.40 6.21 -0.79
CA ALA A 225 18.60 5.37 -0.64
C ALA A 225 18.52 4.51 0.63
N SER A 226 18.20 5.11 1.78
CA SER A 226 17.97 4.37 3.03
C SER A 226 16.78 3.42 2.92
N ALA A 227 15.69 3.84 2.25
CA ALA A 227 14.54 3.00 1.99
C ALA A 227 14.92 1.75 1.16
N ARG A 228 15.69 1.94 0.07
CA ARG A 228 16.20 0.86 -0.78
C ARG A 228 17.12 -0.08 0.00
N GLY A 229 18.06 0.47 0.77
CA GLY A 229 18.96 -0.31 1.62
C GLY A 229 18.20 -1.18 2.60
N ARG A 230 17.14 -0.63 3.22
CA ARG A 230 16.31 -1.41 4.14
C ARG A 230 15.53 -2.52 3.46
N LEU A 231 14.90 -2.23 2.31
CA LEU A 231 14.19 -3.24 1.51
C LEU A 231 15.12 -4.40 1.11
N ASN A 232 16.35 -4.09 0.68
CA ASN A 232 17.33 -5.11 0.28
C ASN A 232 17.82 -5.96 1.46
N ALA A 233 17.78 -5.44 2.69
CA ALA A 233 18.17 -6.17 3.89
C ALA A 233 17.09 -7.17 4.36
N MET A 234 15.88 -7.13 3.79
CA MET A 234 14.81 -8.07 4.12
C MET A 234 15.07 -9.43 3.44
N ALA A 235 15.33 -10.45 4.24
CA ALA A 235 15.65 -11.81 3.80
C ALA A 235 14.38 -12.66 3.69
N HIS A 236 13.62 -12.51 2.60
CA HIS A 236 12.41 -13.31 2.33
C HIS A 236 12.39 -13.83 0.90
N ASP A 237 11.87 -15.05 0.70
CA ASP A 237 11.58 -15.55 -0.64
C ASP A 237 10.26 -14.95 -1.14
N ARG A 238 10.33 -14.25 -2.27
CA ARG A 238 9.16 -13.69 -2.97
C ARG A 238 8.12 -14.77 -3.31
N ARG A 239 8.51 -16.02 -3.51
CA ARG A 239 7.58 -17.11 -3.85
C ARG A 239 6.69 -17.52 -2.68
N THR A 240 7.13 -17.32 -1.44
CA THR A 240 6.49 -17.90 -0.25
C THR A 240 5.99 -16.87 0.75
N ILE A 241 6.62 -15.69 0.82
CA ILE A 241 6.23 -14.63 1.75
C ILE A 241 4.79 -14.21 1.54
N GLU A 242 3.99 -14.20 2.62
CA GLU A 242 2.58 -13.81 2.54
C GLU A 242 2.38 -12.29 2.54
N HIS A 243 3.34 -11.54 3.09
CA HIS A 243 3.34 -10.08 3.14
C HIS A 243 3.73 -9.41 1.82
N TRP A 244 3.68 -10.17 0.72
CA TRP A 244 4.28 -9.76 -0.54
C TRP A 244 3.63 -8.53 -1.17
N THR A 245 2.31 -8.34 -1.02
CA THR A 245 1.63 -7.16 -1.57
C THR A 245 2.07 -5.89 -0.82
N ALA A 246 2.28 -5.95 0.49
CA ALA A 246 2.81 -4.83 1.27
C ALA A 246 4.25 -4.49 0.81
N ILE A 247 5.09 -5.50 0.60
CA ILE A 247 6.46 -5.35 0.06
C ILE A 247 6.41 -4.71 -1.34
N ALA A 248 5.55 -5.20 -2.22
CA ALA A 248 5.40 -4.67 -3.59
C ALA A 248 4.97 -3.20 -3.58
N ARG A 249 4.06 -2.80 -2.67
CA ARG A 249 3.63 -1.41 -2.53
C ARG A 249 4.76 -0.49 -2.08
N VAL A 250 5.54 -0.88 -1.06
CA VAL A 250 6.66 -0.04 -0.60
C VAL A 250 7.82 -0.02 -1.60
N GLU A 251 8.09 -1.12 -2.29
CA GLU A 251 9.07 -1.17 -3.39
C GLU A 251 8.65 -0.23 -4.54
N ALA A 252 7.36 -0.18 -4.87
CA ALA A 252 6.83 0.77 -5.85
C ALA A 252 6.99 2.23 -5.41
N LEU A 253 6.76 2.56 -4.15
CA LEU A 253 6.98 3.91 -3.62
C LEU A 253 8.46 4.31 -3.67
N ILE A 254 9.39 3.40 -3.38
CA ILE A 254 10.83 3.64 -3.56
C ILE A 254 11.13 3.99 -5.02
N HIS A 255 10.65 3.19 -5.97
CA HIS A 255 10.83 3.45 -7.39
C HIS A 255 10.19 4.75 -7.87
N LEU A 256 9.05 5.16 -7.30
CA LEU A 256 8.44 6.46 -7.56
C LEU A 256 9.37 7.60 -7.14
N MET A 257 9.93 7.54 -5.93
CA MET A 257 10.89 8.55 -5.44
C MET A 257 12.20 8.57 -6.23
N GLU A 258 12.66 7.42 -6.71
CA GLU A 258 13.85 7.30 -7.57
C GLU A 258 13.58 7.71 -9.04
N GLY A 259 12.33 8.02 -9.42
CA GLY A 259 11.99 8.36 -10.81
C GLY A 259 12.05 7.18 -11.79
N THR A 260 11.84 5.95 -11.31
CA THR A 260 11.85 4.73 -12.12
C THR A 260 10.53 3.93 -12.10
N PRO A 261 9.35 4.56 -12.30
CA PRO A 261 8.04 3.91 -12.17
C PRO A 261 7.83 2.72 -13.13
N GLY A 262 8.44 2.73 -14.32
CA GLY A 262 8.38 1.59 -15.25
C GLY A 262 9.03 0.32 -14.67
N ARG A 263 10.13 0.46 -13.91
CA ARG A 263 10.78 -0.66 -13.22
C ARG A 263 9.89 -1.22 -12.11
N ALA A 264 9.14 -0.35 -11.42
CA ALA A 264 8.19 -0.77 -10.41
C ALA A 264 7.07 -1.62 -11.00
N LEU A 265 6.47 -1.20 -12.12
CA LEU A 265 5.41 -1.97 -12.80
C LEU A 265 5.91 -3.37 -13.17
N ALA A 266 7.05 -3.45 -13.86
CA ALA A 266 7.66 -4.73 -14.24
C ALA A 266 7.93 -5.63 -13.03
N LYS A 267 8.35 -5.06 -11.89
CA LYS A 267 8.55 -5.81 -10.65
C LYS A 267 7.24 -6.31 -10.05
N ILE A 268 6.17 -5.52 -10.04
CA ILE A 268 4.86 -5.96 -9.56
C ILE A 268 4.33 -7.09 -10.45
N ASP A 269 4.49 -6.97 -11.78
CA ASP A 269 4.10 -8.01 -12.74
C ASP A 269 4.86 -9.32 -12.48
N THR A 270 6.20 -9.24 -12.39
CA THR A 270 7.07 -10.39 -12.07
C THR A 270 6.69 -11.02 -10.73
N PHE A 271 6.43 -10.22 -9.70
CA PHE A 271 6.02 -10.73 -8.39
C PHE A 271 4.68 -11.47 -8.51
N SER A 272 3.70 -10.87 -9.18
CA SER A 272 2.38 -11.47 -9.40
C SER A 272 2.47 -12.80 -10.17
N GLU A 273 3.34 -12.88 -11.18
CA GLU A 273 3.60 -14.10 -11.95
C GLU A 273 4.18 -15.22 -11.08
N LEU A 274 5.17 -14.92 -10.23
CA LEU A 274 5.76 -15.89 -9.31
C LEU A 274 4.71 -16.50 -8.36
N ARG A 275 3.72 -15.70 -7.94
CA ARG A 275 2.59 -16.16 -7.12
C ARG A 275 1.59 -17.03 -7.88
N GLY A 276 1.58 -16.99 -9.22
CA GLY A 276 0.69 -17.80 -10.05
C GLY A 276 -0.79 -17.44 -9.86
N PRO A 277 -1.70 -18.40 -9.59
CA PRO A 277 -3.13 -18.12 -9.44
C PRO A 277 -3.47 -17.08 -8.36
N GLU A 278 -2.74 -17.07 -7.24
CA GLU A 278 -2.93 -16.09 -6.16
C GLU A 278 -2.64 -14.67 -6.66
N GLY A 279 -1.50 -14.47 -7.34
CA GLY A 279 -1.09 -13.16 -7.87
C GLY A 279 -2.01 -12.62 -8.96
N ARG A 280 -2.74 -13.52 -9.65
CA ARG A 280 -3.75 -13.15 -10.66
C ARG A 280 -5.16 -13.04 -10.09
N SER A 281 -5.37 -13.29 -8.80
CA SER A 281 -6.69 -13.23 -8.18
C SER A 281 -7.29 -11.83 -8.22
N ARG A 282 -8.63 -11.73 -8.24
CA ARG A 282 -9.34 -10.43 -8.21
C ARG A 282 -8.97 -9.61 -6.96
N ALA A 283 -8.85 -10.27 -5.81
CA ALA A 283 -8.49 -9.62 -4.55
C ALA A 283 -7.11 -8.93 -4.65
N VAL A 284 -6.10 -9.63 -5.17
CA VAL A 284 -4.75 -9.08 -5.34
C VAL A 284 -4.72 -7.95 -6.37
N ARG A 285 -5.43 -8.10 -7.50
CA ARG A 285 -5.50 -7.02 -8.50
C ARG A 285 -6.15 -5.77 -7.92
N ALA A 286 -7.24 -5.93 -7.16
CA ALA A 286 -7.89 -4.82 -6.47
C ALA A 286 -6.96 -4.16 -5.44
N ASP A 287 -6.25 -4.96 -4.64
CA ASP A 287 -5.30 -4.51 -3.63
C ASP A 287 -4.13 -3.68 -4.21
N LEU A 288 -3.65 -4.06 -5.39
CA LEU A 288 -2.53 -3.40 -6.09
C LEU A 288 -2.97 -2.35 -7.13
N SER A 289 -4.28 -2.23 -7.42
CA SER A 289 -4.83 -1.33 -8.45
C SER A 289 -4.41 0.13 -8.24
N GLY A 290 -4.50 0.62 -6.99
CA GLY A 290 -4.09 1.97 -6.62
C GLY A 290 -2.60 2.23 -6.86
N THR A 291 -1.75 1.27 -6.51
CA THR A 291 -0.30 1.36 -6.75
C THR A 291 0.02 1.35 -8.24
N ARG A 292 -0.61 0.46 -9.02
CA ARG A 292 -0.44 0.43 -10.48
C ARG A 292 -0.93 1.73 -11.13
N ALA A 293 -2.07 2.27 -10.69
CA ALA A 293 -2.59 3.55 -11.16
C ALA A 293 -1.60 4.69 -10.87
N LEU A 294 -1.06 4.78 -9.65
CA LEU A 294 -0.02 5.76 -9.29
C LEU A 294 1.21 5.66 -10.20
N LEU A 295 1.68 4.45 -10.49
CA LEU A 295 2.81 4.23 -11.39
C LEU A 295 2.52 4.68 -12.82
N GLN A 296 1.30 4.42 -13.33
CA GLN A 296 0.88 4.91 -14.64
C GLN A 296 0.76 6.45 -14.68
N LEU A 297 0.29 7.08 -13.60
CA LEU A 297 0.28 8.54 -13.48
C LEU A 297 1.71 9.13 -13.47
N ALA A 298 2.65 8.47 -12.78
CA ALA A 298 4.05 8.86 -12.81
C ALA A 298 4.70 8.68 -14.20
N LEU A 299 4.21 7.73 -15.00
CA LEU A 299 4.62 7.54 -16.39
C LEU A 299 3.93 8.49 -17.38
N GLY A 300 2.96 9.31 -16.95
CA GLY A 300 2.22 10.23 -17.83
C GLY A 300 1.05 9.60 -18.56
N ASN A 301 0.58 8.43 -18.11
CA ASN A 301 -0.49 7.64 -18.73
C ASN A 301 -1.78 7.62 -17.89
N PRO A 302 -2.49 8.76 -17.72
CA PRO A 302 -3.65 8.82 -16.85
C PRO A 302 -4.85 8.01 -17.36
N LEU A 303 -4.99 7.79 -18.68
CA LEU A 303 -6.03 6.92 -19.23
C LEU A 303 -5.79 5.44 -18.91
N ALA A 304 -4.52 5.01 -18.84
CA ALA A 304 -4.19 3.67 -18.39
C ALA A 304 -4.47 3.52 -16.89
N ALA A 305 -4.15 4.55 -16.10
CA ALA A 305 -4.52 4.59 -14.67
C ALA A 305 -6.04 4.51 -14.47
N GLU A 306 -6.82 5.26 -15.24
CA GLU A 306 -8.29 5.22 -15.25
C GLU A 306 -8.82 3.82 -15.60
N ALA A 307 -8.27 3.18 -16.63
CA ALA A 307 -8.66 1.83 -17.02
C ALA A 307 -8.40 0.79 -15.92
N ILE A 308 -7.22 0.83 -15.29
CA ILE A 308 -6.87 -0.06 -14.18
C ILE A 308 -7.85 0.10 -13.02
N LEU A 309 -8.17 1.34 -12.63
CA LEU A 309 -9.13 1.57 -11.56
C LEU A 309 -10.53 1.12 -11.98
N ARG A 310 -11.00 1.43 -13.18
CA ARG A 310 -12.33 0.98 -13.61
C ARG A 310 -12.50 -0.54 -13.55
N ASP A 311 -11.46 -1.29 -13.91
CA ASP A 311 -11.56 -2.75 -14.08
C ASP A 311 -11.30 -3.51 -12.76
N ASP A 312 -10.41 -2.99 -11.90
CA ASP A 312 -9.96 -3.70 -10.68
C ASP A 312 -10.29 -2.97 -9.36
N LEU A 313 -10.82 -1.74 -9.36
CA LEU A 313 -11.06 -0.99 -8.12
C LEU A 313 -12.09 -1.65 -7.20
N ALA A 314 -11.73 -1.76 -5.92
CA ALA A 314 -12.68 -2.08 -4.86
C ALA A 314 -13.46 -0.82 -4.42
N GLU A 315 -14.77 -0.96 -4.18
CA GLU A 315 -15.60 0.08 -3.58
C GLU A 315 -15.14 0.37 -2.14
N SER A 316 -14.23 1.33 -2.01
CA SER A 316 -13.57 1.66 -0.74
C SER A 316 -13.14 3.13 -0.73
N PRO A 317 -12.94 3.74 0.46
CA PRO A 317 -12.46 5.11 0.51
C PRO A 317 -11.11 5.33 -0.17
N ARG A 318 -10.18 4.37 -0.01
CA ARG A 318 -8.89 4.34 -0.74
C ARG A 318 -9.11 4.37 -2.25
N GLY A 319 -10.07 3.61 -2.74
CA GLY A 319 -10.41 3.58 -4.16
C GLY A 319 -10.90 4.93 -4.69
N ARG A 320 -11.76 5.60 -3.93
CA ARG A 320 -12.26 6.95 -4.26
C ARG A 320 -11.16 8.00 -4.26
N ILE A 321 -10.20 7.92 -3.34
CA ILE A 321 -9.01 8.79 -3.31
C ILE A 321 -8.15 8.57 -4.57
N ASN A 322 -7.90 7.31 -4.94
CA ASN A 322 -7.15 6.99 -6.17
C ASN A 322 -7.88 7.49 -7.42
N GLN A 323 -9.21 7.33 -7.47
CA GLN A 323 -10.03 7.87 -8.56
C GLN A 323 -9.91 9.40 -8.63
N ALA A 324 -10.07 10.11 -7.51
CA ALA A 324 -9.96 11.57 -7.46
C ALA A 324 -8.59 12.07 -7.98
N ARG A 325 -7.52 11.34 -7.66
CA ARG A 325 -6.17 11.63 -8.16
C ARG A 325 -6.06 11.46 -9.68
N VAL A 326 -6.60 10.38 -10.24
CA VAL A 326 -6.65 10.17 -11.69
C VAL A 326 -7.46 11.28 -12.37
N GLU A 327 -8.62 11.63 -11.84
CA GLU A 327 -9.48 12.68 -12.38
C GLU A 327 -8.78 14.06 -12.37
N LEU A 328 -8.02 14.38 -11.31
CA LEU A 328 -7.19 15.59 -11.28
C LEU A 328 -6.09 15.59 -12.35
N CYS A 329 -5.41 14.45 -12.56
CA CYS A 329 -4.42 14.29 -13.64
C CYS A 329 -5.05 14.40 -15.04
N LEU A 330 -6.34 14.08 -15.19
CA LEU A 330 -7.12 14.25 -16.43
C LEU A 330 -7.77 15.64 -16.58
N ASP A 331 -7.49 16.55 -15.65
CA ASP A 331 -8.10 17.88 -15.56
C ASP A 331 -9.63 17.91 -15.34
N ARG A 332 -10.20 16.80 -14.86
CA ARG A 332 -11.62 16.63 -14.57
C ARG A 332 -11.91 17.01 -13.10
N THR A 333 -11.67 18.28 -12.78
CA THR A 333 -11.77 18.83 -11.42
C THR A 333 -13.12 18.54 -10.73
N GLY A 334 -14.23 18.59 -11.49
CA GLY A 334 -15.57 18.28 -10.96
C GLY A 334 -15.73 16.81 -10.56
N SER A 335 -15.25 15.88 -11.39
CA SER A 335 -15.26 14.44 -11.09
C SER A 335 -14.40 14.10 -9.88
N ALA A 336 -13.23 14.73 -9.75
CA ALA A 336 -12.37 14.59 -8.58
C ALA A 336 -13.09 15.02 -7.29
N LEU A 337 -13.77 16.17 -7.31
CA LEU A 337 -14.55 16.65 -6.16
C LEU A 337 -15.69 15.69 -5.80
N THR A 338 -16.40 15.15 -6.80
CA THR A 338 -17.47 14.16 -6.57
C THR A 338 -16.94 12.89 -5.91
N ALA A 339 -15.79 12.37 -6.35
CA ALA A 339 -15.16 11.21 -5.74
C ALA A 339 -14.78 11.48 -4.27
N LEU A 340 -14.20 12.64 -3.96
CA LEU A 340 -13.84 13.01 -2.58
C LEU A 340 -15.07 13.23 -1.68
N ARG A 341 -16.15 13.83 -2.20
CA ARG A 341 -17.39 14.01 -1.43
C ARG A 341 -18.06 12.70 -1.02
N SER A 342 -17.87 11.63 -1.80
CA SER A 342 -18.44 10.33 -1.48
C SER A 342 -17.86 9.69 -0.21
N ILE A 343 -16.75 10.23 0.31
CA ILE A 343 -16.03 9.69 1.47
C ILE A 343 -15.96 10.66 2.65
N THR A 344 -16.66 11.81 2.60
CA THR A 344 -16.57 12.85 3.65
C THR A 344 -16.92 12.34 5.05
N ASN A 345 -17.83 11.37 5.16
CA ASN A 345 -18.25 10.80 6.44
C ASN A 345 -17.56 9.47 6.77
N ALA A 346 -16.62 9.02 5.94
CA ALA A 346 -15.91 7.76 6.19
C ALA A 346 -14.86 7.96 7.30
N HIS A 347 -14.70 6.96 8.16
CA HIS A 347 -13.55 6.91 9.06
C HIS A 347 -12.30 6.55 8.25
N LEU A 348 -11.33 7.46 8.19
CA LEU A 348 -10.12 7.31 7.39
C LEU A 348 -8.88 7.19 8.29
N PRO A 349 -7.99 6.22 8.03
CA PRO A 349 -6.63 6.26 8.56
C PRO A 349 -5.95 7.60 8.21
N ALA A 350 -5.08 8.08 9.10
CA ALA A 350 -4.43 9.39 8.98
C ALA A 350 -3.82 9.63 7.58
N ARG A 351 -3.15 8.63 7.00
CA ARG A 351 -2.56 8.70 5.65
C ARG A 351 -3.61 8.96 4.57
N LEU A 352 -4.73 8.25 4.61
CA LEU A 352 -5.81 8.45 3.63
C LEU A 352 -6.52 9.78 3.85
N ALA A 353 -6.69 10.22 5.09
CA ALA A 353 -7.22 11.55 5.40
C ALA A 353 -6.30 12.65 4.83
N ALA A 354 -4.98 12.51 4.98
CA ALA A 354 -4.02 13.48 4.46
C ALA A 354 -3.96 13.49 2.93
N GLU A 355 -4.03 12.32 2.28
CA GLU A 355 -4.15 12.24 0.83
C GLU A 355 -5.45 12.87 0.32
N ALA A 356 -6.58 12.60 0.97
CA ALA A 356 -7.88 13.19 0.61
C ALA A 356 -7.87 14.72 0.78
N ALA A 357 -7.37 15.23 1.91
CA ALA A 357 -7.26 16.65 2.20
C ALA A 357 -6.30 17.37 1.21
N ALA A 358 -5.19 16.73 0.85
CA ALA A 358 -4.27 17.26 -0.16
C ALA A 358 -4.93 17.37 -1.55
N LEU A 359 -5.68 16.35 -1.96
CA LEU A 359 -6.43 16.36 -3.23
C LEU A 359 -7.58 17.38 -3.17
N GLU A 360 -8.30 17.51 -2.06
CA GLU A 360 -9.36 18.51 -1.91
C GLU A 360 -8.80 19.94 -1.96
N ALA A 361 -7.65 20.18 -1.32
CA ALA A 361 -6.93 21.45 -1.41
C ALA A 361 -6.57 21.78 -2.87
N ALA A 362 -6.05 20.80 -3.62
CA ALA A 362 -5.75 20.95 -5.04
C ALA A 362 -7.00 21.32 -5.86
N VAL A 363 -8.11 20.59 -5.67
CA VAL A 363 -9.40 20.86 -6.33
C VAL A 363 -9.87 22.28 -6.01
N MET A 364 -9.90 22.68 -4.73
CA MET A 364 -10.40 23.99 -4.33
C MET A 364 -9.55 25.12 -4.89
N LEU A 365 -8.23 24.96 -4.88
CA LEU A 365 -7.34 25.94 -5.50
C LEU A 365 -7.63 26.06 -6.99
N ARG A 366 -7.87 24.96 -7.75
CA ARG A 366 -8.23 25.01 -9.18
C ARG A 366 -9.51 25.84 -9.44
N ILE A 367 -10.51 25.73 -8.58
CA ILE A 367 -11.80 26.43 -8.75
C ILE A 367 -11.71 27.90 -8.34
N SER A 368 -11.31 28.19 -7.10
CA SER A 368 -11.15 29.56 -6.60
C SER A 368 -10.46 29.58 -5.22
N ALA A 369 -9.50 30.48 -5.03
CA ALA A 369 -8.85 30.75 -3.73
C ALA A 369 -9.75 31.58 -2.79
N LYS A 370 -10.91 31.02 -2.41
CA LYS A 370 -11.91 31.61 -1.50
C LYS A 370 -11.71 31.14 -0.05
N PRO A 371 -12.43 31.69 0.96
CA PRO A 371 -12.30 31.27 2.36
C PRO A 371 -12.38 29.75 2.59
N ARG A 372 -13.20 29.04 1.78
CA ARG A 372 -13.27 27.57 1.81
C ARG A 372 -11.94 26.90 1.48
N ALA A 373 -11.19 27.41 0.51
CA ALA A 373 -9.88 26.87 0.16
C ALA A 373 -8.87 27.09 1.30
N LEU A 374 -8.95 28.23 1.99
CA LEU A 374 -8.09 28.52 3.15
C LEU A 374 -8.37 27.55 4.31
N GLY A 375 -9.64 27.29 4.64
CA GLY A 375 -9.97 26.33 5.69
C GLY A 375 -9.50 24.90 5.40
N ILE A 376 -9.55 24.47 4.13
CA ILE A 376 -9.02 23.15 3.73
C ILE A 376 -7.49 23.11 3.78
N ILE A 377 -6.82 24.19 3.40
CA ILE A 377 -5.36 24.32 3.52
C ILE A 377 -4.92 24.31 4.97
N ASP A 378 -5.65 25.01 5.85
CA ASP A 378 -5.39 25.02 7.29
C ASP A 378 -5.54 23.62 7.90
N HIS A 379 -6.65 22.94 7.60
CA HIS A 379 -6.87 21.55 8.01
C HIS A 379 -5.77 20.60 7.51
N LEU A 380 -5.36 20.72 6.24
CA LEU A 380 -4.26 19.95 5.69
C LEU A 380 -2.95 20.26 6.43
N GLY A 381 -2.62 21.53 6.64
CA GLY A 381 -1.40 21.94 7.34
C GLY A 381 -1.30 21.34 8.73
N GLU A 382 -2.38 21.43 9.51
CA GLU A 382 -2.45 20.87 10.85
C GLU A 382 -2.35 19.33 10.85
N LEU A 383 -2.97 18.67 9.87
CA LEU A 383 -2.86 17.22 9.71
C LEU A 383 -1.43 16.79 9.38
N LEU A 384 -0.74 17.49 8.47
CA LEU A 384 0.67 17.21 8.14
C LEU A 384 1.58 17.49 9.34
N ARG A 385 1.34 18.56 10.10
CA ARG A 385 2.10 18.94 11.29
C ARG A 385 1.99 17.88 12.40
N SER A 386 0.77 17.45 12.73
CA SER A 386 0.50 16.48 13.80
C SER A 386 0.98 15.07 13.45
N THR A 387 0.83 14.66 12.19
CA THR A 387 1.21 13.31 11.73
C THR A 387 2.66 13.21 11.23
N GLN A 388 3.31 14.35 10.96
CA GLN A 388 4.65 14.45 10.37
C GLN A 388 4.77 13.80 8.99
N MET A 389 3.67 13.70 8.26
CA MET A 389 3.64 13.13 6.90
C MET A 389 3.93 14.18 5.84
N LEU A 390 4.65 13.79 4.80
CA LEU A 390 4.94 14.63 3.63
C LEU A 390 4.64 13.92 2.30
N LEU A 391 4.64 12.57 2.28
CA LEU A 391 4.29 11.80 1.09
C LEU A 391 2.93 12.18 0.44
N PRO A 392 1.86 12.53 1.18
CA PRO A 392 0.60 12.95 0.57
C PRO A 392 0.76 14.11 -0.43
N LEU A 393 1.69 15.04 -0.18
CA LEU A 393 1.98 16.15 -1.08
C LEU A 393 2.69 15.69 -2.36
N ALA A 394 3.63 14.75 -2.25
CA ALA A 394 4.35 14.18 -3.39
C ALA A 394 3.42 13.44 -4.37
N LEU A 395 2.28 12.95 -3.89
CA LEU A 395 1.26 12.24 -4.67
C LEU A 395 0.21 13.18 -5.30
N LEU A 396 0.43 14.49 -5.30
CA LEU A 396 -0.34 15.46 -6.08
C LEU A 396 0.23 15.59 -7.50
N PRO A 397 -0.58 15.90 -8.53
CA PRO A 397 -0.07 16.29 -9.84
C PRO A 397 0.90 17.49 -9.71
N ALA A 398 1.97 17.54 -10.50
CA ALA A 398 3.05 18.52 -10.34
C ALA A 398 2.58 20.00 -10.28
N HIS A 399 1.59 20.37 -11.09
CA HIS A 399 1.02 21.73 -11.06
C HIS A 399 0.27 22.01 -9.75
N ASP A 400 -0.53 21.07 -9.26
CA ASP A 400 -1.27 21.26 -8.00
C ASP A 400 -0.38 21.18 -6.78
N HIS A 401 0.63 20.31 -6.80
CA HIS A 401 1.67 20.24 -5.77
C HIS A 401 2.24 21.63 -5.50
N SER A 402 2.71 22.33 -6.53
CA SER A 402 3.30 23.67 -6.38
C SER A 402 2.32 24.68 -5.80
N ARG A 403 1.03 24.58 -6.14
CA ARG A 403 -0.03 25.47 -5.64
C ARG A 403 -0.39 25.20 -4.19
N VAL A 404 -0.54 23.93 -3.82
CA VAL A 404 -0.82 23.49 -2.45
C VAL A 404 0.34 23.84 -1.53
N VAL A 405 1.57 23.53 -1.93
CA VAL A 405 2.79 23.89 -1.16
C VAL A 405 2.90 25.41 -0.97
N THR A 406 2.63 26.20 -2.01
CA THR A 406 2.61 27.67 -1.89
C THR A 406 1.54 28.16 -0.92
N ALA A 407 0.34 27.57 -0.97
CA ALA A 407 -0.75 27.91 -0.08
C ALA A 407 -0.46 27.54 1.38
N LEU A 408 0.13 26.37 1.64
CA LEU A 408 0.57 25.93 2.98
C LEU A 408 1.59 26.90 3.58
N ARG A 409 2.60 27.32 2.81
CA ARG A 409 3.58 28.32 3.27
C ARG A 409 2.91 29.64 3.64
N LYS A 410 1.97 30.12 2.81
CA LYS A 410 1.23 31.36 3.08
C LYS A 410 0.30 31.25 4.29
N ALA A 411 -0.19 30.06 4.58
CA ALA A 411 -1.04 29.77 5.74
C ALA A 411 -0.24 29.59 7.05
N GLY A 412 1.10 29.67 7.00
CA GLY A 412 1.95 29.59 8.19
C GLY A 412 2.47 28.21 8.53
N TYR A 413 2.38 27.24 7.62
CA TYR A 413 2.90 25.87 7.78
C TYR A 413 4.23 25.66 7.03
N ALA A 414 5.10 26.67 7.00
CA ALA A 414 6.38 26.59 6.30
C ALA A 414 7.33 25.59 6.99
N GLU A 415 7.31 25.56 8.32
CA GLU A 415 8.10 24.67 9.18
C GLU A 415 7.83 23.19 8.94
N VAL A 416 6.62 22.83 8.51
CA VAL A 416 6.27 21.45 8.14
C VAL A 416 7.02 21.04 6.86
N LEU A 417 7.28 22.00 5.97
CA LEU A 417 7.90 21.79 4.66
C LEU A 417 9.42 21.98 4.68
N ASP A 418 9.95 22.57 5.75
CA ASP A 418 11.36 22.90 5.88
C ASP A 418 12.21 21.64 6.11
N GLY A 419 13.37 21.57 5.45
CA GLY A 419 14.32 20.46 5.59
C GLY A 419 14.08 19.25 4.67
N SER A 420 13.04 19.25 3.82
CA SER A 420 12.87 18.20 2.81
C SER A 420 12.41 18.77 1.46
N PRO A 421 13.05 18.40 0.33
CA PRO A 421 12.68 18.89 -0.99
C PRO A 421 11.45 18.12 -1.51
N VAL A 422 10.29 18.34 -0.87
CA VAL A 422 9.02 17.74 -1.30
C VAL A 422 8.77 18.12 -2.76
N ARG A 423 8.76 17.09 -3.61
CA ARG A 423 8.51 17.20 -5.05
C ARG A 423 7.41 16.21 -5.41
N SER A 424 6.60 16.60 -6.38
CA SER A 424 5.65 15.66 -6.99
C SER A 424 6.41 14.55 -7.70
N VAL A 425 5.96 13.31 -7.48
CA VAL A 425 6.40 12.13 -8.26
C VAL A 425 5.44 11.79 -9.40
N LEU A 426 4.40 12.62 -9.59
CA LEU A 426 3.43 12.46 -10.66
C LEU A 426 3.70 13.47 -11.76
N THR A 427 3.57 13.02 -12.99
CA THR A 427 3.67 13.93 -14.13
C THR A 427 2.32 14.59 -14.37
N THR A 428 2.35 15.82 -14.86
CA THR A 428 1.16 16.44 -15.46
C THR A 428 1.02 15.88 -16.86
N SER A 429 -0.02 15.10 -17.09
CA SER A 429 -0.37 14.71 -18.45
C SER A 429 -0.76 15.95 -19.23
N THR A 430 -0.21 16.09 -20.44
CA THR A 430 -0.62 17.07 -21.43
C THR A 430 -1.88 16.57 -22.14
N THR A 431 -2.93 16.23 -21.38
CA THR A 431 -4.25 15.78 -21.87
C THR A 431 -5.08 16.90 -22.50
N GLY A 432 -4.45 17.94 -23.05
CA GLY A 432 -5.18 18.74 -24.03
C GLY A 432 -5.45 17.83 -25.22
N THR A 433 -6.70 17.79 -25.71
CA THR A 433 -7.02 17.13 -26.99
C THR A 433 -5.92 17.49 -27.98
N PRO A 434 -5.26 16.51 -28.63
CA PRO A 434 -4.21 16.83 -29.59
C PRO A 434 -4.76 17.85 -30.58
N LEU A 435 -3.93 18.85 -30.88
CA LEU A 435 -4.28 19.77 -31.95
C LEU A 435 -4.42 18.95 -33.21
N THR A 436 -5.49 19.18 -33.95
CA THR A 436 -5.61 18.67 -35.32
C THR A 436 -4.49 19.26 -36.15
N GLN A 437 -4.11 18.60 -37.24
CA GLN A 437 -3.07 19.11 -38.14
C GLN A 437 -3.34 20.56 -38.57
N ARG A 438 -4.62 20.90 -38.81
CA ARG A 438 -5.00 22.26 -39.21
C ARG A 438 -4.83 23.29 -38.09
N GLU A 439 -5.15 22.93 -36.85
CA GLU A 439 -4.91 23.78 -35.68
C GLU A 439 -3.42 23.99 -35.41
N LEU A 440 -2.61 22.95 -35.60
CA LEU A 440 -1.15 23.00 -35.53
C LEU A 440 -0.56 23.96 -36.57
N THR A 441 -0.93 23.81 -37.84
CA THR A 441 -0.50 24.71 -38.92
C THR A 441 -0.90 26.16 -38.66
N VAL A 442 -2.12 26.40 -38.18
CA VAL A 442 -2.58 27.75 -37.80
C VAL A 442 -1.75 28.32 -36.66
N LEU A 443 -1.49 27.54 -35.60
CA LEU A 443 -0.72 27.98 -34.45
C LEU A 443 0.75 28.26 -34.79
N GLU A 444 1.36 27.42 -35.62
CA GLU A 444 2.73 27.57 -36.11
C GLU A 444 2.89 28.81 -37.00
N THR A 445 1.92 29.06 -37.88
CA THR A 445 1.91 30.29 -38.67
C THR A 445 1.75 31.51 -37.76
N PHE A 446 0.85 31.44 -36.78
CA PHE A 446 0.58 32.50 -35.80
C PHE A 446 1.76 32.76 -34.84
N ARG A 447 2.73 31.85 -34.75
CA ARG A 447 4.03 32.11 -34.10
C ARG A 447 4.85 33.13 -34.88
N THR A 448 4.85 33.04 -36.22
CA THR A 448 5.72 33.84 -37.11
C THR A 448 5.12 35.17 -37.56
N VAL A 449 3.79 35.30 -37.58
CA VAL A 449 3.11 36.54 -37.99
C VAL A 449 2.15 37.03 -36.90
N PRO A 450 2.11 38.35 -36.63
CA PRO A 450 1.41 38.90 -35.48
C PRO A 450 -0.11 39.00 -35.64
N THR A 451 -0.65 39.06 -36.86
CA THR A 451 -2.08 39.31 -37.06
C THR A 451 -2.85 38.12 -37.65
N VAL A 452 -4.13 38.01 -37.27
CA VAL A 452 -5.06 37.00 -37.81
C VAL A 452 -5.22 37.15 -39.33
N THR A 453 -5.20 38.38 -39.84
CA THR A 453 -5.34 38.67 -41.28
C THR A 453 -4.15 38.16 -42.08
N GLU A 454 -2.93 38.32 -41.56
CA GLU A 454 -1.72 37.78 -42.19
C GLU A 454 -1.70 36.25 -42.18
N VAL A 455 -2.11 35.63 -41.07
CA VAL A 455 -2.24 34.16 -41.01
C VAL A 455 -3.27 33.66 -42.03
N ALA A 456 -4.40 34.36 -42.17
CA ALA A 456 -5.44 34.03 -43.12
C ALA A 456 -4.93 34.11 -44.57
N ALA A 457 -4.19 35.17 -44.92
CA ALA A 457 -3.56 35.33 -46.23
C ALA A 457 -2.53 34.22 -46.51
N ARG A 458 -1.66 33.93 -45.54
CA ARG A 458 -0.57 32.94 -45.69
C ARG A 458 -1.06 31.50 -45.81
N LEU A 459 -2.23 31.20 -45.23
CA LEU A 459 -2.87 29.88 -45.28
C LEU A 459 -4.01 29.78 -46.29
N SER A 460 -4.24 30.83 -47.09
CA SER A 460 -5.33 30.95 -48.08
C SER A 460 -6.72 30.58 -47.53
N VAL A 461 -7.05 31.08 -46.34
CA VAL A 461 -8.36 30.88 -45.67
C VAL A 461 -8.95 32.19 -45.19
N SER A 462 -10.23 32.18 -44.80
CA SER A 462 -10.86 33.38 -44.22
C SER A 462 -10.37 33.66 -42.79
N SER A 463 -10.33 34.95 -42.39
CA SER A 463 -9.98 35.37 -41.02
C SER A 463 -10.89 34.75 -39.96
N ASN A 464 -12.15 34.44 -40.30
CA ASN A 464 -13.08 33.74 -39.41
C ASN A 464 -12.65 32.29 -39.15
N THR A 465 -12.12 31.61 -40.17
CA THR A 465 -11.60 30.24 -40.04
C THR A 465 -10.40 30.20 -39.10
N VAL A 466 -9.49 31.16 -39.24
CA VAL A 466 -8.33 31.32 -38.33
C VAL A 466 -8.79 31.59 -36.90
N LYS A 467 -9.74 32.52 -36.69
CA LYS A 467 -10.31 32.80 -35.36
C LYS A 467 -10.94 31.56 -34.73
N SER A 468 -11.69 30.78 -35.50
CA SER A 468 -12.31 29.53 -35.02
C SER A 468 -11.28 28.49 -34.61
N HIS A 469 -10.23 28.29 -35.41
CA HIS A 469 -9.13 27.40 -35.06
C HIS A 469 -8.36 27.89 -33.82
N LEU A 470 -8.00 29.17 -33.74
CA LEU A 470 -7.32 29.74 -32.57
C LEU A 470 -8.19 29.64 -31.31
N ARG A 471 -9.51 29.84 -31.41
CA ARG A 471 -10.44 29.65 -30.29
C ARG A 471 -10.49 28.19 -29.83
N SER A 472 -10.46 27.26 -30.77
CA SER A 472 -10.35 25.83 -30.48
C SER A 472 -9.01 25.49 -29.82
N VAL A 473 -7.89 26.02 -30.33
CA VAL A 473 -6.55 25.87 -29.75
C VAL A 473 -6.50 26.40 -28.32
N TYR A 474 -6.94 27.64 -28.09
CA TYR A 474 -6.98 28.27 -26.78
C TYR A 474 -7.82 27.46 -25.79
N ARG A 475 -8.98 26.97 -26.24
CA ARG A 475 -9.83 26.07 -25.44
C ARG A 475 -9.12 24.74 -25.15
N LYS A 476 -8.46 24.12 -26.13
CA LYS A 476 -7.72 22.84 -25.98
C LYS A 476 -6.49 22.98 -25.09
N PHE A 477 -5.87 24.15 -25.05
CA PHE A 477 -4.71 24.45 -24.23
C PHE A 477 -5.05 25.09 -22.88
N GLY A 478 -6.30 25.50 -22.65
CA GLY A 478 -6.73 26.15 -21.41
C GLY A 478 -6.15 27.56 -21.21
N VAL A 479 -5.80 28.25 -22.31
CA VAL A 479 -5.17 29.57 -22.29
C VAL A 479 -6.05 30.62 -22.97
N SER A 480 -5.79 31.89 -22.71
CA SER A 480 -6.55 33.01 -23.32
C SER A 480 -5.68 33.99 -24.12
N LYS A 481 -4.35 33.85 -24.04
CA LYS A 481 -3.39 34.73 -24.72
C LYS A 481 -2.56 33.97 -25.75
N ARG A 482 -2.06 34.72 -26.73
CA ARG A 482 -1.18 34.21 -27.80
C ARG A 482 0.13 33.69 -27.23
N GLU A 483 0.78 34.47 -26.37
CA GLU A 483 2.07 34.12 -25.79
C GLU A 483 1.97 32.83 -24.97
N ASP A 484 0.90 32.70 -24.18
CA ASP A 484 0.62 31.50 -23.38
C ASP A 484 0.40 30.27 -24.27
N ALA A 485 -0.34 30.41 -25.37
CA ALA A 485 -0.57 29.32 -26.32
C ALA A 485 0.72 28.85 -27.02
N ILE A 486 1.59 29.78 -27.38
CA ILE A 486 2.90 29.49 -27.98
C ILE A 486 3.81 28.81 -26.94
N ALA A 487 3.85 29.30 -25.70
CA ALA A 487 4.62 28.69 -24.62
C ALA A 487 4.18 27.25 -24.32
N VAL A 488 2.85 27.00 -24.30
CA VAL A 488 2.29 25.66 -24.17
C VAL A 488 2.70 24.77 -25.36
N ALA A 489 2.70 25.27 -26.58
CA ALA A 489 3.14 24.48 -27.74
C ALA A 489 4.65 24.16 -27.73
N ILE A 490 5.51 25.09 -27.28
CA ILE A 490 6.96 24.86 -27.13
C ILE A 490 7.24 23.80 -26.06
N SER A 491 6.66 23.96 -24.87
CA SER A 491 6.81 23.01 -23.75
C SER A 491 6.29 21.60 -24.07
N ARG A 492 5.37 21.47 -25.03
CA ARG A 492 4.83 20.20 -25.52
C ARG A 492 5.56 19.67 -26.77
N HIS A 493 6.61 20.33 -27.23
CA HIS A 493 7.37 19.98 -28.45
C HIS A 493 6.47 19.79 -29.69
N LEU A 494 5.47 20.67 -29.85
CA LEU A 494 4.48 20.57 -30.93
C LEU A 494 4.92 21.26 -32.24
N PHE A 495 5.97 22.08 -32.21
CA PHE A 495 6.54 22.67 -33.41
C PHE A 495 7.64 21.75 -33.96
N VAL A 496 7.66 21.56 -35.27
CA VAL A 496 8.76 20.89 -35.95
C VAL A 496 9.74 21.98 -36.34
N ASP A 497 10.99 21.90 -35.89
CA ASP A 497 12.00 22.82 -36.39
C ASP A 497 12.23 22.52 -37.88
N PRO A 498 12.23 23.54 -38.75
CA PRO A 498 12.48 23.33 -40.17
C PRO A 498 13.96 22.98 -40.37
N ASP A 499 14.22 21.86 -41.05
CA ASP A 499 15.54 21.51 -41.62
C ASP A 499 16.02 22.56 -42.64
#